data_AF-A0A0D8XT69-F1
#
_entry.id   AF-A0A0D8XT69-F1
#
_cell.length_a   1.000
_cell.length_b   1.000
_cell.length_c   1.000
_cell.angle_alpha   90.00
_cell.angle_beta   90.00
_cell.angle_gamma   90.00
#
_symmetry.space_group_name_H-M   'P 1'
#
loop_
_entity.id
_entity.type
_entity.pdbx_description
1 polymer ?
#
loop_
_entity_poly.entity_id
_entity_poly.type
_entity_poly.pdbx_seq_one_letter_code
_entity_poly.pdbx_strand_id
1 'polypeptide(L)'
;MHVVFQLSNFGEVALMATFPNPCKTHSNEISGITLKDKVEYIRLNRLIREKNSQAAEMKYEINRLNKMLDDLRSQLEQKSSIISNLEAELRNARETIESDQHLNKLELISKQLAVVTAENDVLKEANERLVKQSLSIEFDESVKEQIELKKQISLLEEKMQYSERRQMQLEEALKAERRKYSKASEIGLLQDEERLKKLDSTDRADVCSVERIRKGEWKATKNKDDSDILKRLYEDVAAILNSHDLCYEKGTLEISMDSSEQVAKWKKMYAALYDELEKIRNMLLIQNDINQKQVTEIGLLQEKLDSMKTKYEFKLKEMSEQLLERQKRIFLLEEQIRSIAYATQKPIMRKVTEAKVEFSTDLSLTLTEICITDEYIKNVGTCPAYFLSLEFFDFELQTTPIFTNPSTTLDFTTIYNVVLSNLFLHFIETNGNRTLHPPPSPNSL
;
A
#
# COMPACT_ATOMS: atom_id res chain seq x y z
N MET A 1 43.88 42.50 -16.91
CA MET A 1 45.34 42.34 -17.02
C MET A 1 45.59 41.38 -18.19
N HIS A 2 46.32 41.86 -19.21
CA HIS A 2 46.74 41.26 -20.51
C HIS A 2 45.66 40.61 -21.41
N VAL A 3 45.22 41.17 -22.55
CA VAL A 3 45.86 41.69 -23.82
C VAL A 3 46.00 40.60 -24.88
N VAL A 4 45.31 40.76 -26.03
CA VAL A 4 45.82 40.65 -27.44
C VAL A 4 44.84 41.38 -28.38
N PHE A 5 45.18 42.61 -28.80
CA PHE A 5 45.50 43.14 -30.14
C PHE A 5 44.42 43.06 -31.25
N GLN A 6 43.87 44.24 -31.53
CA GLN A 6 43.24 44.66 -32.77
C GLN A 6 44.31 45.47 -33.55
N LEU A 7 44.58 45.11 -34.81
CA LEU A 7 45.46 45.88 -35.69
C LEU A 7 44.68 46.39 -36.91
N SER A 8 44.77 47.71 -37.03
CA SER A 8 44.17 48.61 -38.00
C SER A 8 44.96 48.70 -39.32
N ASN A 9 44.35 49.38 -40.28
CA ASN A 9 44.94 50.14 -41.41
C ASN A 9 44.79 49.54 -42.82
N PHE A 10 43.83 50.09 -43.57
CA PHE A 10 44.10 50.54 -44.93
C PHE A 10 43.67 52.00 -45.03
N GLY A 11 44.66 52.88 -45.13
CA GLY A 11 44.48 54.32 -45.31
C GLY A 11 44.18 54.65 -46.77
N GLU A 12 43.31 55.64 -46.94
CA GLU A 12 43.29 56.49 -48.12
C GLU A 12 44.69 57.11 -48.33
N VAL A 13 45.19 57.02 -49.55
CA VAL A 13 46.19 57.97 -50.06
C VAL A 13 45.63 58.56 -51.34
N ALA A 14 45.08 59.76 -51.18
CA ALA A 14 44.89 60.71 -52.27
C ALA A 14 46.28 61.18 -52.74
N LEU A 15 46.65 60.86 -53.98
CA LEU A 15 47.75 61.52 -54.68
C LEU A 15 47.15 62.43 -55.74
N MET A 16 47.01 63.71 -55.39
CA MET A 16 47.01 64.79 -56.36
C MET A 16 48.37 64.85 -57.03
N ALA A 17 48.41 64.55 -58.33
CA ALA A 17 49.51 64.95 -59.19
C ALA A 17 48.93 65.77 -60.35
N THR A 18 49.26 67.05 -60.31
CA THR A 18 49.09 68.07 -61.34
C THR A 18 49.54 67.59 -62.72
N PHE A 19 48.69 67.80 -63.73
CA PHE A 19 49.09 67.75 -65.14
C PHE A 19 49.92 69.00 -65.50
N PRO A 20 51.09 68.85 -66.11
CA PRO A 20 51.57 69.78 -67.11
C PRO A 20 51.38 69.15 -68.50
N ASN A 21 50.73 69.88 -69.39
CA ASN A 21 50.87 69.64 -70.83
C ASN A 21 52.36 69.72 -71.21
N PRO A 22 52.80 68.87 -72.15
CA PRO A 22 53.64 69.42 -73.20
C PRO A 22 53.10 69.09 -74.59
N CYS A 23 53.34 70.08 -75.44
CA CYS A 23 53.04 70.21 -76.84
C CYS A 23 53.27 68.96 -77.72
N LYS A 24 52.47 68.94 -78.79
CA LYS A 24 52.76 68.37 -80.11
C LYS A 24 54.26 68.43 -80.44
N THR A 25 54.85 67.29 -80.77
CA THR A 25 55.44 66.92 -82.08
C THR A 25 56.25 65.64 -81.89
N HIS A 26 55.84 64.54 -82.53
CA HIS A 26 56.64 63.84 -83.53
C HIS A 26 55.83 62.67 -84.11
N SER A 27 55.52 62.83 -85.39
CA SER A 27 55.19 61.80 -86.36
C SER A 27 56.27 60.72 -86.43
N ASN A 28 55.81 59.49 -86.69
CA ASN A 28 56.54 58.33 -87.21
C ASN A 28 57.48 57.59 -86.24
N GLU A 29 57.01 56.43 -85.77
CA GLU A 29 57.77 55.16 -85.76
C GLU A 29 56.83 53.99 -85.42
N ILE A 30 55.85 53.73 -86.30
CA ILE A 30 55.17 52.43 -86.38
C ILE A 30 55.69 51.76 -87.65
N SER A 31 56.87 51.17 -87.57
CA SER A 31 57.38 50.26 -88.60
C SER A 31 58.61 49.54 -88.07
N GLY A 32 58.40 48.40 -87.40
CA GLY A 32 59.51 47.58 -86.92
C GLY A 32 59.18 46.40 -86.00
N ILE A 33 57.91 46.11 -85.70
CA ILE A 33 57.58 44.81 -85.07
C ILE A 33 57.46 43.81 -86.21
N THR A 34 58.45 42.95 -86.35
CA THR A 34 58.43 41.89 -87.36
C THR A 34 57.20 41.00 -87.11
N LEU A 35 56.63 40.40 -88.15
CA LEU A 35 55.45 39.51 -88.01
C LEU A 35 55.66 38.45 -86.92
N LYS A 36 56.92 38.01 -86.73
CA LYS A 36 57.36 37.10 -85.68
C LYS A 36 57.10 37.62 -84.27
N ASP A 37 57.40 38.88 -83.98
CA ASP A 37 57.21 39.48 -82.67
C ASP A 37 55.72 39.63 -82.31
N LYS A 38 54.86 39.88 -83.31
CA LYS A 38 53.39 39.88 -83.11
C LYS A 38 52.86 38.48 -82.78
N VAL A 39 53.38 37.45 -83.45
CA VAL A 39 53.01 36.05 -83.16
C VAL A 39 53.47 35.64 -81.76
N GLU A 40 54.68 35.99 -81.35
CA GLU A 40 55.17 35.74 -80.00
C GLU A 40 54.35 36.50 -78.93
N TYR A 41 53.96 37.74 -79.19
CA TYR A 41 53.08 38.49 -78.29
C TYR A 41 51.70 37.83 -78.13
N ILE A 42 51.11 37.30 -79.21
CA ILE A 42 49.85 36.54 -79.14
C ILE A 42 50.04 35.25 -78.33
N ARG A 43 51.15 34.53 -78.54
CA ARG A 43 51.49 33.31 -77.80
C ARG A 43 51.65 33.58 -76.31
N LEU A 44 52.37 34.64 -75.95
CA LEU A 44 52.56 35.04 -74.56
C LEU A 44 51.23 35.43 -73.90
N ASN A 45 50.39 36.20 -74.58
CA ASN A 45 49.06 36.54 -74.06
C ASN A 45 48.17 35.32 -73.86
N ARG A 46 48.24 34.33 -74.76
CA ARG A 46 47.52 33.06 -74.58
C ARG A 46 48.00 32.33 -73.33
N LEU A 47 49.32 32.25 -73.12
CA LEU A 47 49.91 31.62 -71.94
C LEU A 47 49.54 32.37 -70.65
N ILE A 48 49.55 33.71 -70.67
CA ILE A 48 49.13 34.53 -69.53
C ILE A 48 47.66 34.28 -69.19
N ARG A 49 46.77 34.22 -70.19
CA ARG A 49 45.35 33.89 -69.96
C ARG A 49 45.17 32.51 -69.35
N GLU A 50 45.89 31.51 -69.87
CA GLU A 50 45.85 30.15 -69.36
C GLU A 50 46.35 30.08 -67.90
N LYS A 51 47.47 30.74 -67.60
CA LYS A 51 47.99 30.82 -66.22
C LYS A 51 47.08 31.59 -65.28
N ASN A 52 46.42 32.65 -65.75
CA ASN A 52 45.42 33.38 -64.97
C ASN A 52 44.17 32.53 -64.71
N SER A 53 43.73 31.71 -65.66
CA SER A 53 42.64 30.74 -65.46
C SER A 53 43.02 29.72 -64.38
N GLN A 54 44.20 29.11 -64.50
CA GLN A 54 44.72 28.16 -63.51
C GLN A 54 44.83 28.81 -62.11
N ALA A 55 45.30 30.05 -62.03
CA ALA A 55 45.38 30.79 -60.77
C ALA A 55 43.98 31.08 -60.17
N ALA A 56 42.99 31.40 -61.00
CA ALA A 56 41.61 31.60 -60.56
C ALA A 56 40.98 30.30 -60.03
N GLU A 57 41.21 29.17 -60.70
CA GLU A 57 40.77 27.84 -60.28
C GLU A 57 41.39 27.44 -58.94
N MET A 58 42.71 27.57 -58.79
CA MET A 58 43.39 27.29 -57.51
C MET A 58 42.89 28.20 -56.38
N LYS A 59 42.65 29.48 -56.67
CA LYS A 59 42.10 30.43 -55.67
C LYS A 59 40.68 30.03 -55.24
N TYR A 60 39.85 29.57 -56.19
CA TYR A 60 38.53 29.03 -55.88
C TYR A 60 38.62 27.80 -54.97
N GLU A 61 39.52 26.87 -55.27
CA GLU A 61 39.67 25.65 -54.46
C GLU A 61 40.22 25.96 -53.06
N ILE A 62 41.18 26.89 -52.93
CA ILE A 62 41.67 27.37 -51.63
C ILE A 62 40.51 27.97 -50.81
N ASN A 63 39.67 28.81 -51.43
CA ASN A 63 38.52 29.41 -50.73
C ASN A 63 37.50 28.35 -50.30
N ARG A 64 37.24 27.34 -51.15
CA ARG A 64 36.35 26.22 -50.83
C ARG A 64 36.90 25.41 -49.65
N LEU A 65 38.17 25.06 -49.67
CA LEU A 65 38.84 24.32 -48.60
C LEU A 65 38.84 25.11 -47.27
N ASN A 66 39.11 26.42 -47.33
CA ASN A 66 39.04 27.28 -46.15
C ASN A 66 37.63 27.30 -45.53
N LYS A 67 36.58 27.39 -46.35
CA LYS A 67 35.19 27.33 -45.86
C LYS A 67 34.88 26.01 -45.16
N MET A 68 35.29 24.87 -45.75
CA MET A 68 35.12 23.57 -45.12
C MET A 68 35.91 23.44 -43.81
N LEU A 69 37.10 24.06 -43.75
CA LEU A 69 37.93 24.08 -42.55
C LEU A 69 37.25 24.89 -41.43
N ASP A 70 36.66 26.04 -41.76
CA ASP A 70 35.91 26.87 -40.80
C ASP A 70 34.65 26.14 -40.29
N ASP A 71 33.92 25.44 -41.18
CA ASP A 71 32.77 24.62 -40.79
C ASP A 71 33.19 23.48 -39.82
N LEU A 72 34.31 22.81 -40.09
CA LEU A 72 34.85 21.76 -39.23
C LEU A 72 35.33 22.31 -37.87
N ARG A 73 35.95 23.49 -37.86
CA ARG A 73 36.35 24.17 -36.61
C ARG A 73 35.13 24.50 -35.74
N SER A 74 34.08 25.04 -36.35
CA SER A 74 32.83 25.33 -35.64
C SER A 74 32.20 24.06 -35.05
N GLN A 75 32.18 22.96 -35.80
CA GLN A 75 31.70 21.67 -35.30
C GLN A 75 32.56 21.13 -34.15
N LEU A 76 33.88 21.29 -34.23
CA LEU A 76 34.80 20.87 -33.16
C LEU A 76 34.54 21.67 -31.88
N GLU A 77 34.37 22.98 -31.99
CA GLU A 77 34.08 23.86 -30.86
C GLU A 77 32.73 23.51 -30.22
N GLN A 78 31.69 23.25 -31.03
CA GLN A 78 30.40 22.78 -30.54
C GLN A 78 30.55 21.45 -29.79
N LYS A 79 31.24 20.45 -30.36
CA LYS A 79 31.46 19.16 -29.69
C LYS A 79 32.28 19.31 -28.41
N SER A 80 33.28 20.20 -28.41
CA SER A 80 34.08 20.49 -27.21
C SER A 80 33.23 21.09 -26.09
N SER A 81 32.30 21.99 -26.41
CA SER A 81 31.38 22.55 -25.41
C SER A 81 30.43 21.49 -24.84
N ILE A 82 29.92 20.59 -25.67
CA ILE A 82 29.07 19.47 -25.22
C ILE A 82 29.85 18.55 -24.28
N ILE A 83 31.09 18.19 -24.64
CA ILE A 83 31.96 17.37 -23.78
C ILE A 83 32.20 18.06 -22.44
N SER A 84 32.54 19.35 -22.44
CA SER A 84 32.76 20.11 -21.20
C SER A 84 31.51 20.14 -20.31
N ASN A 85 30.32 20.24 -20.89
CA ASN A 85 29.07 20.22 -20.14
C ASN A 85 28.81 18.83 -19.53
N LEU A 86 28.98 17.76 -20.32
CA LEU A 86 28.83 16.38 -19.85
C LEU A 86 29.82 16.04 -18.74
N GLU A 87 31.07 16.52 -18.83
CA GLU A 87 32.06 16.36 -17.77
C GLU A 87 31.66 17.10 -16.49
N ALA A 88 31.05 18.28 -16.60
CA ALA A 88 30.54 19.02 -15.44
C ALA A 88 29.34 18.29 -14.81
N GLU A 89 28.42 17.77 -15.60
CA GLU A 89 27.30 16.95 -15.13
C GLU A 89 27.78 15.69 -14.41
N LEU A 90 28.78 14.99 -14.97
CA LEU A 90 29.38 13.81 -14.33
C LEU A 90 30.04 14.16 -12.99
N ARG A 91 30.77 15.28 -12.90
CA ARG A 91 31.35 15.75 -11.64
C ARG A 91 30.27 16.04 -10.60
N ASN A 92 29.22 16.76 -10.96
CA ASN A 92 28.10 17.07 -10.07
C ASN A 92 27.36 15.79 -9.62
N ALA A 93 27.12 14.84 -10.52
CA ALA A 93 26.50 13.57 -10.20
C ALA A 93 27.38 12.76 -9.22
N ARG A 94 28.70 12.80 -9.39
CA ARG A 94 29.63 12.15 -8.47
C ARG A 94 29.61 12.80 -7.09
N GLU A 95 29.64 14.12 -7.01
CA GLU A 95 29.57 14.85 -5.73
C GLU A 95 28.25 14.62 -4.99
N THR A 96 27.13 14.45 -5.70
CA THR A 96 25.84 14.12 -5.07
C THR A 96 25.81 12.69 -4.52
N ILE A 97 26.43 11.72 -5.19
CA ILE A 97 26.58 10.34 -4.71
C ILE A 97 27.55 10.28 -3.52
N GLU A 98 28.68 10.97 -3.62
CA GLU A 98 29.70 11.06 -2.57
C GLU A 98 29.30 12.01 -1.42
N SER A 99 28.17 12.71 -1.54
CA SER A 99 27.64 13.53 -0.45
C SER A 99 27.36 12.63 0.74
N ASP A 100 28.13 12.83 1.81
CA ASP A 100 28.07 12.09 3.07
C ASP A 100 26.64 11.98 3.62
N GLN A 101 25.76 12.91 3.28
CA GLN A 101 24.33 12.86 3.65
C GLN A 101 23.59 11.65 3.07
N HIS A 102 23.83 11.30 1.81
CA HIS A 102 23.19 10.14 1.17
C HIS A 102 23.77 8.84 1.71
N LEU A 103 25.09 8.80 1.92
CA LEU A 103 25.78 7.65 2.50
C LEU A 103 25.32 7.38 3.94
N ASN A 104 25.28 8.41 4.79
CA ASN A 104 24.78 8.32 6.16
C ASN A 104 23.31 7.90 6.22
N LYS A 105 22.48 8.38 5.28
CA LYS A 105 21.07 7.98 5.18
C LYS A 105 20.92 6.51 4.78
N LEU A 106 21.72 6.03 3.82
CA LEU A 106 21.75 4.62 3.44
C LEU A 106 22.21 3.73 4.60
N GLU A 107 23.24 4.14 5.32
CA GLU A 107 23.73 3.42 6.50
C GLU A 107 22.66 3.37 7.62
N LEU A 108 21.96 4.48 7.86
CA LEU A 108 20.86 4.53 8.83
C LEU A 108 19.71 3.59 8.43
N ILE A 109 19.29 3.62 7.16
CA ILE A 109 18.23 2.73 6.66
C ILE A 109 18.67 1.26 6.77
N SER A 110 19.92 0.96 6.45
CA SER A 110 20.48 -0.38 6.59
C SER A 110 20.44 -0.87 8.05
N LYS A 111 20.83 -0.02 9.00
CA LYS A 111 20.74 -0.32 10.44
C LYS A 111 19.30 -0.54 10.90
N GLN A 112 18.36 0.32 10.47
CA GLN A 112 16.95 0.17 10.78
C GLN A 112 16.38 -1.14 10.24
N LEU A 113 16.74 -1.52 9.01
CA LEU A 113 16.33 -2.76 8.40
C LEU A 113 16.84 -3.96 9.20
N ALA A 114 18.11 -3.93 9.64
CA ALA A 114 18.69 -4.98 10.49
C ALA A 114 17.95 -5.15 11.82
N VAL A 115 17.56 -4.04 12.48
CA VAL A 115 16.77 -4.08 13.72
C VAL A 115 15.40 -4.69 13.47
N VAL A 116 14.68 -4.23 12.44
CA VAL A 116 13.35 -4.74 12.08
C VAL A 116 13.40 -6.23 11.70
N THR A 117 14.46 -6.70 11.05
CA THR A 117 14.64 -8.14 10.77
C THR A 117 14.83 -8.95 12.05
N ALA A 118 15.65 -8.45 12.98
CA ALA A 118 15.86 -9.12 14.26
C ALA A 118 14.56 -9.16 15.11
N GLU A 119 13.79 -8.07 15.15
CA GLU A 119 12.48 -8.03 15.82
C GLU A 119 11.50 -9.02 15.20
N ASN A 120 11.43 -9.10 13.88
CA ASN A 120 10.58 -10.08 13.19
C ASN A 120 10.96 -11.52 13.52
N ASP A 121 12.26 -11.82 13.61
CA ASP A 121 12.71 -13.17 13.96
C ASP A 121 12.37 -13.52 15.41
N VAL A 122 12.52 -12.58 16.35
CA VAL A 122 12.08 -12.75 17.74
C VAL A 122 10.56 -12.94 17.82
N LEU A 123 9.78 -12.16 17.06
CA LEU A 123 8.32 -12.29 17.01
C LEU A 123 7.88 -13.63 16.43
N LYS A 124 8.54 -14.11 15.37
CA LYS A 124 8.30 -15.46 14.83
C LYS A 124 8.59 -16.53 15.88
N GLU A 125 9.73 -16.45 16.55
CA GLU A 125 10.10 -17.43 17.58
C GLU A 125 9.11 -17.41 18.76
N ALA A 126 8.69 -16.23 19.21
CA ALA A 126 7.67 -16.08 20.25
C ALA A 126 6.31 -16.65 19.82
N ASN A 127 5.89 -16.39 18.59
CA ASN A 127 4.64 -16.91 18.04
C ASN A 127 4.69 -18.45 17.90
N GLU A 128 5.79 -18.99 17.38
CA GLU A 128 6.00 -20.45 17.34
C GLU A 128 5.96 -21.09 18.73
N ARG A 129 6.57 -20.44 19.74
CA ARG A 129 6.52 -20.91 21.13
C ARG A 129 5.09 -20.88 21.67
N LEU A 130 4.34 -19.80 21.43
CA LEU A 130 2.94 -19.70 21.85
C LEU A 130 2.08 -20.79 21.21
N VAL A 131 2.19 -20.98 19.90
CA VAL A 131 1.48 -22.04 19.18
C VAL A 131 1.83 -23.42 19.76
N LYS A 132 3.12 -23.70 19.99
CA LYS A 132 3.56 -24.96 20.61
C LYS A 132 3.00 -25.14 22.03
N GLN A 133 3.00 -24.08 22.85
CA GLN A 133 2.48 -24.13 24.22
C GLN A 133 0.96 -24.33 24.25
N SER A 134 0.19 -23.57 23.47
CA SER A 134 -1.27 -23.72 23.39
C SER A 134 -1.67 -25.13 22.98
N LEU A 135 -1.04 -25.67 21.93
CA LEU A 135 -1.35 -27.02 21.45
C LEU A 135 -0.91 -28.12 22.42
N SER A 136 0.19 -27.94 23.14
CA SER A 136 0.70 -28.95 24.08
C SER A 136 -0.09 -28.97 25.39
N ILE A 137 -0.47 -27.80 25.93
CA ILE A 137 -1.22 -27.69 27.19
C ILE A 137 -2.62 -28.28 27.03
N GLU A 138 -3.33 -27.94 25.95
CA GLU A 138 -4.68 -28.47 25.68
C GLU A 138 -4.67 -29.98 25.47
N PHE A 139 -3.64 -30.52 24.81
CA PHE A 139 -3.49 -31.96 24.61
C PHE A 139 -3.17 -32.69 25.92
N ASP A 140 -2.25 -32.17 26.73
CA ASP A 140 -1.86 -32.82 27.98
C ASP A 140 -2.96 -32.79 29.04
N GLU A 141 -3.74 -31.70 29.12
CA GLU A 141 -4.88 -31.59 30.04
C GLU A 141 -6.03 -32.53 29.64
N SER A 142 -6.38 -32.56 28.36
CA SER A 142 -7.42 -33.47 27.85
C SER A 142 -7.05 -34.94 28.01
N VAL A 143 -5.78 -35.30 27.80
CA VAL A 143 -5.29 -36.67 28.02
C VAL A 143 -5.33 -37.04 29.51
N LYS A 144 -4.97 -36.12 30.41
CA LYS A 144 -5.06 -36.35 31.87
C LYS A 144 -6.50 -36.55 32.32
N GLU A 145 -7.43 -35.71 31.86
CA GLU A 145 -8.86 -35.85 32.16
C GLU A 145 -9.40 -37.19 31.64
N GLN A 146 -9.02 -37.59 30.44
CA GLN A 146 -9.45 -38.86 29.86
C GLN A 146 -8.92 -40.08 30.63
N ILE A 147 -7.69 -40.01 31.16
CA ILE A 147 -7.12 -41.05 32.02
C ILE A 147 -7.89 -41.12 33.35
N GLU A 148 -8.23 -39.98 33.95
CA GLU A 148 -8.94 -39.94 35.23
C GLU A 148 -10.38 -40.46 35.11
N LEU A 149 -11.09 -40.08 34.03
CA LEU A 149 -12.41 -40.64 33.72
C LEU A 149 -12.35 -42.15 33.50
N LYS A 150 -11.33 -42.66 32.79
CA LYS A 150 -11.14 -44.11 32.61
C LYS A 150 -10.92 -44.85 33.93
N LYS A 151 -10.18 -44.26 34.88
CA LYS A 151 -10.03 -44.85 36.22
C LYS A 151 -11.35 -44.87 36.98
N GLN A 152 -12.13 -43.80 36.93
CA GLN A 152 -13.43 -43.73 37.58
C GLN A 152 -14.40 -44.78 37.01
N ILE A 153 -14.44 -44.93 35.68
CA ILE A 153 -15.23 -45.97 35.01
C ILE A 153 -14.81 -47.36 35.50
N SER A 154 -13.51 -47.66 35.50
CA SER A 154 -13.01 -48.96 35.95
C SER A 154 -13.38 -49.27 37.40
N LEU A 155 -13.32 -48.28 38.29
CA LEU A 155 -13.71 -48.43 39.70
C LEU A 155 -15.22 -48.64 39.87
N LEU A 156 -16.04 -47.94 39.08
CA LEU A 156 -17.49 -48.13 39.06
C LEU A 156 -17.88 -49.50 38.49
N GLU A 157 -17.20 -49.96 37.43
CA GLU A 157 -17.39 -51.29 36.85
C GLU A 157 -17.07 -52.39 37.86
N GLU A 158 -15.97 -52.27 38.62
CA GLU A 158 -15.63 -53.22 39.67
C GLU A 158 -16.68 -53.25 40.79
N LYS A 159 -17.13 -52.08 41.25
CA LYS A 159 -18.18 -51.96 42.26
C LYS A 159 -19.52 -52.55 41.79
N MET A 160 -19.87 -52.33 40.53
CA MET A 160 -21.06 -52.90 39.89
C MET A 160 -20.95 -54.43 39.84
N GLN A 161 -19.84 -54.98 39.34
CA GLN A 161 -19.61 -56.42 39.32
C GLN A 161 -19.66 -57.04 40.72
N TYR A 162 -19.10 -56.38 41.74
CA TYR A 162 -19.22 -56.85 43.11
C TYR A 162 -20.68 -56.89 43.58
N SER A 163 -21.45 -55.84 43.27
CA SER A 163 -22.87 -55.79 43.62
C SER A 163 -23.70 -56.87 42.90
N GLU A 164 -23.42 -57.12 41.61
CA GLU A 164 -24.06 -58.16 40.81
C GLU A 164 -23.76 -59.56 41.36
N ARG A 165 -22.49 -59.84 41.71
CA ARG A 165 -22.10 -61.11 42.36
C ARG A 165 -22.83 -61.28 43.70
N ARG A 166 -22.94 -60.21 44.48
CA ARG A 166 -23.67 -60.24 45.77
C ARG A 166 -25.17 -60.46 45.57
N GLN A 167 -25.77 -59.83 44.56
CA GLN A 167 -27.18 -60.05 44.22
C GLN A 167 -27.43 -61.48 43.77
N MET A 168 -26.56 -62.04 42.91
CA MET A 168 -26.64 -63.43 42.47
C MET A 168 -26.59 -64.41 43.66
N GLN A 169 -25.67 -64.20 44.62
CA GLN A 169 -25.60 -65.01 45.84
C GLN A 169 -26.86 -64.93 46.68
N LEU A 170 -27.45 -63.74 46.84
CA LEU A 170 -28.71 -63.55 47.55
C LEU A 170 -29.88 -64.22 46.84
N GLU A 171 -29.96 -64.11 45.51
CA GLU A 171 -30.98 -64.78 44.70
C GLU A 171 -30.88 -66.31 44.80
N GLU A 172 -29.67 -66.87 44.77
CA GLU A 172 -29.44 -68.30 44.99
C GLU A 172 -29.86 -68.75 46.39
N ALA A 173 -29.52 -67.97 47.43
CA ALA A 173 -29.93 -68.24 48.81
C ALA A 173 -31.45 -68.21 48.97
N LEU A 174 -32.11 -67.21 48.38
CA LEU A 174 -33.57 -67.06 48.41
C LEU A 174 -34.25 -68.21 47.63
N LYS A 175 -33.68 -68.64 46.50
CA LYS A 175 -34.15 -69.81 45.75
C LYS A 175 -33.99 -71.11 46.54
N ALA A 176 -32.89 -71.27 47.28
CA ALA A 176 -32.68 -72.41 48.16
C ALA A 176 -33.67 -72.42 49.35
N GLU A 177 -33.94 -71.26 49.93
CA GLU A 177 -34.92 -71.08 51.00
C GLU A 177 -36.35 -71.37 50.52
N ARG A 178 -36.76 -70.84 49.36
CA ARG A 178 -38.05 -71.17 48.72
C ARG A 178 -38.21 -72.68 48.46
N ARG A 179 -37.14 -73.37 48.05
CA ARG A 179 -37.16 -74.84 47.89
C ARG A 179 -37.34 -75.57 49.23
N LYS A 180 -36.75 -75.07 50.32
CA LYS A 180 -36.96 -75.64 51.66
C LYS A 180 -38.41 -75.43 52.13
N TYR A 181 -38.95 -74.23 51.97
CA TYR A 181 -40.35 -73.94 52.31
C TYR A 181 -41.34 -74.74 51.45
N SER A 182 -41.08 -74.90 50.15
CA SER A 182 -41.90 -75.76 49.28
C SER A 182 -41.93 -77.20 49.77
N LYS A 183 -40.76 -77.78 50.09
CA LYS A 183 -40.67 -79.15 50.62
C LYS A 183 -41.35 -79.29 52.00
N ALA A 184 -41.21 -78.30 52.88
CA ALA A 184 -41.85 -78.29 54.20
C ALA A 184 -43.38 -78.14 54.10
N SER A 185 -43.87 -77.33 53.17
CA SER A 185 -45.31 -77.18 52.89
C SER A 185 -45.90 -78.46 52.30
N GLU A 186 -45.16 -79.16 51.45
CA GLU A 186 -45.57 -80.45 50.87
C GLU A 186 -45.63 -81.56 51.95
N ILE A 187 -44.70 -81.54 52.92
CA ILE A 187 -44.74 -82.42 54.10
C ILE A 187 -45.90 -82.05 55.05
N GLY A 188 -46.18 -80.76 55.24
CA GLY A 188 -47.30 -80.29 56.06
C GLY A 188 -48.67 -80.69 55.49
N LEU A 189 -48.86 -80.59 54.18
CA LEU A 189 -50.09 -81.01 53.51
C LEU A 189 -50.33 -82.53 53.60
N LEU A 190 -49.27 -83.33 53.57
CA LEU A 190 -49.36 -84.78 53.79
C LEU A 190 -49.69 -85.15 55.25
N GLN A 191 -49.33 -84.32 56.23
CA GLN A 191 -49.71 -84.50 57.65
C GLN A 191 -51.11 -83.95 57.97
N ASP A 192 -51.57 -82.94 57.23
CA ASP A 192 -52.90 -82.34 57.42
C ASP A 192 -54.01 -83.13 56.69
N GLU A 193 -53.71 -83.86 55.62
CA GLU A 193 -54.65 -84.84 55.03
C GLU A 193 -54.93 -86.05 55.96
N GLU A 194 -54.00 -86.42 56.85
CA GLU A 194 -54.22 -87.48 57.85
C GLU A 194 -54.92 -86.99 59.14
N ARG A 195 -55.01 -85.67 59.37
CA ARG A 195 -55.55 -85.09 60.62
C ARG A 195 -56.94 -84.45 60.50
N LEU A 196 -57.47 -84.19 59.30
CA LEU A 196 -58.82 -83.65 59.09
C LEU A 196 -59.92 -84.73 58.92
N LYS A 197 -59.95 -85.71 59.83
CA LYS A 197 -61.13 -86.56 60.14
C LYS A 197 -61.31 -86.68 61.65
N LYS A 198 -61.69 -85.58 62.32
CA LYS A 198 -62.48 -85.57 63.58
C LYS A 198 -62.70 -84.13 64.07
N LEU A 199 -63.98 -83.87 64.36
CA LEU A 199 -64.55 -82.82 65.19
C LEU A 199 -64.71 -81.38 64.64
N ASP A 200 -65.93 -81.22 64.15
CA ASP A 200 -66.91 -80.13 64.26
C ASP A 200 -66.76 -79.03 65.34
N SER A 201 -67.39 -77.90 64.99
CA SER A 201 -68.16 -76.93 65.81
C SER A 201 -67.50 -75.69 66.50
N THR A 202 -67.89 -74.52 65.93
CA THR A 202 -68.36 -73.22 66.51
C THR A 202 -67.45 -72.14 67.14
N ASP A 203 -67.77 -70.90 66.70
CA ASP A 203 -67.81 -69.58 67.37
C ASP A 203 -66.67 -68.53 67.24
N ARG A 204 -66.89 -67.59 66.29
CA ARG A 204 -67.26 -66.15 66.42
C ARG A 204 -66.22 -65.03 66.68
N ALA A 205 -66.34 -63.98 65.82
CA ALA A 205 -66.05 -62.53 65.94
C ALA A 205 -64.56 -62.08 65.81
N ASP A 206 -64.16 -60.92 65.22
CA ASP A 206 -64.86 -59.72 64.74
C ASP A 206 -63.93 -58.78 63.91
N VAL A 207 -64.53 -57.87 63.10
CA VAL A 207 -64.09 -56.49 62.69
C VAL A 207 -62.85 -56.31 61.75
N CYS A 208 -62.79 -55.43 60.74
CA CYS A 208 -63.73 -54.54 60.00
C CYS A 208 -63.01 -53.89 58.78
N SER A 209 -63.76 -53.78 57.67
CA SER A 209 -63.81 -52.87 56.50
C SER A 209 -62.80 -51.74 56.25
N VAL A 210 -62.45 -51.52 54.96
CA VAL A 210 -62.42 -50.18 54.30
C VAL A 210 -62.75 -50.32 52.80
N GLU A 211 -63.58 -49.41 52.29
CA GLU A 211 -64.07 -49.32 50.91
C GLU A 211 -63.93 -47.88 50.37
N ARG A 212 -63.83 -47.74 49.04
CA ARG A 212 -64.18 -46.58 48.15
C ARG A 212 -63.23 -45.39 47.89
N ILE A 213 -62.72 -45.34 46.65
CA ILE A 213 -63.05 -44.45 45.49
C ILE A 213 -63.16 -42.89 45.64
N ARG A 214 -62.39 -42.19 44.76
CA ARG A 214 -62.58 -40.92 43.96
C ARG A 214 -62.18 -39.50 44.44
N LYS A 215 -61.42 -38.87 43.52
CA LYS A 215 -61.25 -37.48 43.03
C LYS A 215 -62.27 -36.39 43.46
N GLY A 216 -61.79 -35.15 43.60
CA GLY A 216 -62.58 -33.91 43.58
C GLY A 216 -61.71 -32.63 43.69
N GLU A 217 -62.13 -31.57 43.00
CA GLU A 217 -61.34 -30.42 42.52
C GLU A 217 -61.23 -29.18 43.44
N TRP A 218 -60.23 -28.35 43.10
CA TRP A 218 -60.13 -26.88 43.08
C TRP A 218 -61.21 -26.04 43.79
N LYS A 219 -60.74 -25.15 44.69
CA LYS A 219 -61.37 -23.86 44.95
C LYS A 219 -60.32 -22.74 44.93
N ALA A 220 -60.59 -21.76 44.08
CA ALA A 220 -59.94 -20.46 44.04
C ALA A 220 -60.43 -19.57 45.18
N THR A 221 -59.53 -18.80 45.79
CA THR A 221 -59.86 -17.57 46.51
C THR A 221 -58.84 -16.48 46.21
N LYS A 222 -59.39 -15.32 45.89
CA LYS A 222 -58.80 -14.10 45.34
C LYS A 222 -57.78 -13.41 46.25
N ASN A 223 -56.70 -12.95 45.61
CA ASN A 223 -55.93 -11.71 45.77
C ASN A 223 -56.17 -10.91 47.07
N LYS A 224 -55.20 -11.00 47.98
CA LYS A 224 -54.98 -10.06 49.09
C LYS A 224 -53.48 -9.90 49.41
N ASP A 225 -52.61 -9.97 48.40
CA ASP A 225 -51.19 -10.22 48.66
C ASP A 225 -50.34 -8.95 48.87
N ASP A 226 -50.75 -7.77 48.39
CA ASP A 226 -49.87 -6.60 48.46
C ASP A 226 -49.77 -5.99 49.88
N SER A 227 -50.85 -6.07 50.68
CA SER A 227 -50.84 -5.58 52.07
C SER A 227 -50.11 -6.53 53.02
N ASP A 228 -50.10 -7.83 52.73
CA ASP A 228 -49.43 -8.84 53.54
C ASP A 228 -47.94 -8.95 53.17
N ILE A 229 -47.56 -8.68 51.93
CA ILE A 229 -46.16 -8.58 51.51
C ILE A 229 -45.50 -7.35 52.14
N LEU A 230 -46.13 -6.18 52.12
CA LEU A 230 -45.55 -4.99 52.78
C LEU A 230 -45.47 -5.14 54.30
N LYS A 231 -46.45 -5.78 54.93
CA LYS A 231 -46.40 -6.10 56.37
C LYS A 231 -45.28 -7.08 56.68
N ARG A 232 -45.13 -8.14 55.90
CA ARG A 232 -44.02 -9.09 56.03
C ARG A 232 -42.68 -8.44 55.80
N LEU A 233 -42.54 -7.55 54.80
CA LEU A 233 -41.29 -6.83 54.58
C LEU A 233 -40.97 -5.91 55.75
N TYR A 234 -41.97 -5.23 56.32
CA TYR A 234 -41.76 -4.39 57.50
C TYR A 234 -41.42 -5.20 58.75
N GLU A 235 -42.07 -6.34 58.94
CA GLU A 235 -41.81 -7.29 60.04
C GLU A 235 -40.42 -7.94 59.88
N ASP A 236 -40.01 -8.29 58.66
CA ASP A 236 -38.71 -8.87 58.34
C ASP A 236 -37.58 -7.83 58.49
N VAL A 237 -37.77 -6.61 58.00
CA VAL A 237 -36.80 -5.51 58.19
C VAL A 237 -36.71 -5.11 59.66
N ALA A 238 -37.83 -5.04 60.38
CA ALA A 238 -37.84 -4.82 61.81
C ALA A 238 -37.18 -5.98 62.57
N ALA A 239 -37.34 -7.23 62.14
CA ALA A 239 -36.67 -8.38 62.73
C ALA A 239 -35.16 -8.37 62.44
N ILE A 240 -34.73 -7.92 61.26
CA ILE A 240 -33.31 -7.76 60.91
C ILE A 240 -32.66 -6.65 61.74
N LEU A 241 -33.33 -5.50 61.90
CA LEU A 241 -32.83 -4.41 62.74
C LEU A 241 -32.80 -4.81 64.22
N ASN A 242 -33.88 -5.42 64.74
CA ASN A 242 -33.91 -5.90 66.13
C ASN A 242 -32.92 -7.03 66.40
N SER A 243 -32.61 -7.89 65.41
CA SER A 243 -31.58 -8.94 65.57
C SER A 243 -30.16 -8.39 65.48
N HIS A 244 -29.92 -7.30 64.76
CA HIS A 244 -28.64 -6.61 64.74
C HIS A 244 -28.39 -5.81 66.04
N ASP A 245 -29.43 -5.19 66.61
CA ASP A 245 -29.31 -4.42 67.87
C ASP A 245 -29.21 -5.32 69.11
N LEU A 246 -29.84 -6.51 69.11
CA LEU A 246 -29.68 -7.50 70.18
C LEU A 246 -28.28 -8.14 70.24
N CYS A 247 -27.46 -7.99 69.20
CA CYS A 247 -26.10 -8.54 69.16
C CYS A 247 -25.06 -7.63 69.85
N TYR A 248 -25.36 -6.34 70.03
CA TYR A 248 -24.42 -5.39 70.64
C TYR A 248 -24.65 -5.11 72.14
N GLU A 249 -25.82 -5.46 72.71
CA GLU A 249 -26.13 -5.11 74.11
C GLU A 249 -26.14 -6.25 75.13
N LYS A 250 -25.89 -7.51 74.75
CA LYS A 250 -25.84 -8.62 75.72
C LYS A 250 -24.47 -9.30 75.75
N GLY A 251 -23.50 -8.58 76.31
CA GLY A 251 -22.27 -9.18 76.81
C GLY A 251 -22.57 -10.08 78.01
N THR A 252 -22.86 -11.36 77.79
CA THR A 252 -22.63 -12.47 78.73
C THR A 252 -22.95 -13.81 78.07
N LEU A 253 -21.93 -14.67 77.98
CA LEU A 253 -21.96 -16.14 77.88
C LEU A 253 -22.95 -16.79 76.89
N GLU A 254 -22.45 -17.12 75.70
CA GLU A 254 -22.29 -18.51 75.19
C GLU A 254 -21.93 -18.44 73.69
N ILE A 255 -20.64 -18.24 73.41
CA ILE A 255 -20.09 -18.40 72.06
C ILE A 255 -19.87 -19.89 71.85
N SER A 256 -20.92 -20.56 71.37
CA SER A 256 -20.84 -21.89 70.80
C SER A 256 -20.82 -21.75 69.28
N MET A 257 -19.62 -21.88 68.69
CA MET A 257 -19.33 -22.00 67.26
C MET A 257 -19.40 -20.69 66.44
N ASP A 258 -18.34 -19.95 66.14
CA ASP A 258 -17.00 -19.79 66.72
C ASP A 258 -16.58 -18.35 66.31
N SER A 259 -16.51 -17.40 67.24
CA SER A 259 -16.14 -16.00 66.94
C SER A 259 -14.80 -15.91 66.19
N SER A 260 -13.94 -16.93 66.39
CA SER A 260 -12.69 -17.15 65.67
C SER A 260 -12.88 -17.38 64.16
N GLU A 261 -13.87 -18.17 63.74
CA GLU A 261 -14.14 -18.43 62.31
C GLU A 261 -14.64 -17.18 61.58
N GLN A 262 -15.49 -16.38 62.22
CA GLN A 262 -15.93 -15.11 61.65
C GLN A 262 -14.75 -14.15 61.50
N VAL A 263 -13.89 -14.02 62.53
CA VAL A 263 -12.66 -13.21 62.45
C VAL A 263 -11.73 -13.73 61.34
N ALA A 264 -11.61 -15.04 61.15
CA ALA A 264 -10.82 -15.62 60.06
C ALA A 264 -11.40 -15.31 58.68
N LYS A 265 -12.74 -15.36 58.52
CA LYS A 265 -13.44 -14.96 57.29
C LYS A 265 -13.21 -13.48 56.97
N TRP A 266 -13.36 -12.59 57.94
CA TRP A 266 -13.08 -11.17 57.77
C TRP A 266 -11.62 -10.92 57.40
N LYS A 267 -10.66 -11.57 58.07
CA LYS A 267 -9.22 -11.48 57.71
C LYS A 267 -8.95 -11.93 56.29
N LYS A 268 -9.58 -13.02 55.84
CA LYS A 268 -9.46 -13.51 54.45
C LYS A 268 -10.06 -12.54 53.45
N MET A 269 -11.19 -11.93 53.78
CA MET A 269 -11.85 -10.92 52.95
C MET A 269 -11.00 -9.64 52.83
N TYR A 270 -10.44 -9.16 53.94
CA TYR A 270 -9.53 -8.02 53.92
C TYR A 270 -8.25 -8.31 53.13
N ALA A 271 -7.66 -9.50 53.28
CA ALA A 271 -6.49 -9.89 52.49
C ALA A 271 -6.80 -9.90 50.97
N ALA A 272 -7.94 -10.46 50.57
CA ALA A 272 -8.38 -10.45 49.18
C ALA A 272 -8.62 -9.02 48.66
N LEU A 273 -9.21 -8.14 49.48
CA LEU A 273 -9.40 -6.73 49.12
C LEU A 273 -8.06 -6.00 48.90
N TYR A 274 -7.06 -6.25 49.77
CA TYR A 274 -5.72 -5.71 49.60
C TYR A 274 -5.05 -6.19 48.31
N ASP A 275 -5.17 -7.48 47.99
CA ASP A 275 -4.63 -8.05 46.75
C ASP A 275 -5.30 -7.44 45.51
N GLU A 276 -6.61 -7.21 45.54
CA GLU A 276 -7.34 -6.53 44.46
C GLU A 276 -6.92 -5.06 44.34
N LEU A 277 -6.76 -4.36 45.47
CA LEU A 277 -6.31 -2.97 45.47
C LEU A 277 -4.91 -2.82 44.87
N GLU A 278 -4.00 -3.76 45.16
CA GLU A 278 -2.65 -3.76 44.61
C GLU A 278 -2.67 -4.08 43.09
N LYS A 279 -3.57 -4.95 42.62
CA LYS A 279 -3.78 -5.16 41.17
C LYS A 279 -4.27 -3.89 40.48
N ILE A 280 -5.23 -3.17 41.08
CA ILE A 280 -5.74 -1.90 40.53
C ILE A 280 -4.63 -0.85 40.50
N ARG A 281 -3.82 -0.77 41.56
CA ARG A 281 -2.66 0.13 41.62
C ARG A 281 -1.65 -0.19 40.50
N ASN A 282 -1.32 -1.45 40.31
CA ASN A 282 -0.40 -1.88 39.25
C ASN A 282 -0.95 -1.56 37.86
N MET A 283 -2.24 -1.78 37.64
CA MET A 283 -2.93 -1.41 36.41
C MET A 283 -2.83 0.11 36.15
N LEU A 284 -3.10 0.94 37.17
CA LEU A 284 -3.01 2.39 37.05
C LEU A 284 -1.59 2.89 36.76
N LEU A 285 -0.58 2.27 37.37
CA LEU A 285 0.83 2.60 37.09
C LEU A 285 1.21 2.27 35.65
N ILE A 286 0.80 1.09 35.15
CA ILE A 286 1.02 0.71 33.75
C ILE A 286 0.27 1.66 32.82
N GLN A 287 -0.99 1.99 33.12
CA GLN A 287 -1.78 2.93 32.33
C GLN A 287 -1.11 4.31 32.28
N ASN A 288 -0.57 4.80 33.39
CA ASN A 288 0.13 6.07 33.43
C ASN A 288 1.41 6.04 32.57
N ASP A 289 2.19 4.94 32.63
CA ASP A 289 3.38 4.78 31.79
C ASP A 289 3.02 4.70 30.29
N ILE A 290 1.96 3.98 29.94
CA ILE A 290 1.43 3.94 28.57
C ILE A 290 1.01 5.34 28.11
N ASN A 291 0.23 6.06 28.94
CA ASN A 291 -0.22 7.40 28.60
C ASN A 291 0.96 8.36 28.44
N GLN A 292 1.98 8.25 29.28
CA GLN A 292 3.19 9.08 29.19
C GLN A 292 3.95 8.80 27.88
N LYS A 293 4.11 7.53 27.50
CA LYS A 293 4.70 7.13 26.21
C LYS A 293 3.89 7.66 25.03
N GLN A 294 2.56 7.55 25.08
CA GLN A 294 1.68 8.08 24.03
C GLN A 294 1.83 9.60 23.88
N VAL A 295 1.89 10.36 24.99
CA VAL A 295 2.12 11.81 24.95
C VAL A 295 3.47 12.13 24.31
N THR A 296 4.52 11.39 24.63
CA THR A 296 5.84 11.59 24.00
C THR A 296 5.83 11.25 22.51
N GLU A 297 5.16 10.18 22.11
CA GLU A 297 5.04 9.77 20.71
C GLU A 297 4.27 10.82 19.90
N ILE A 298 3.14 11.31 20.43
CA ILE A 298 2.39 12.40 19.82
C ILE A 298 3.26 13.65 19.65
N GLY A 299 4.07 14.00 20.66
CA GLY A 299 5.01 15.11 20.58
C GLY A 299 6.03 14.94 19.45
N LEU A 300 6.63 13.75 19.32
CA LEU A 300 7.59 13.44 18.25
C LEU A 300 6.92 13.47 16.86
N LEU A 301 5.69 12.98 16.74
CA LEU A 301 4.92 13.02 15.50
C LEU A 301 4.57 14.46 15.10
N GLN A 302 4.21 15.31 16.07
CA GLN A 302 3.98 16.74 15.86
C GLN A 302 5.26 17.45 15.38
N GLU A 303 6.40 17.21 16.03
CA GLU A 303 7.68 17.78 15.60
C GLU A 303 8.05 17.35 14.17
N LYS A 304 7.82 16.07 13.83
CA LYS A 304 8.04 15.55 12.48
C LYS A 304 7.11 16.21 11.45
N LEU A 305 5.84 16.41 11.81
CA LEU A 305 4.86 17.09 10.98
C LEU A 305 5.26 18.55 10.73
N ASP A 306 5.68 19.27 11.78
CA ASP A 306 6.14 20.66 11.67
C ASP A 306 7.44 20.78 10.86
N SER A 307 8.37 19.83 11.02
CA SER A 307 9.58 19.74 10.19
C SER A 307 9.25 19.52 8.71
N MET A 308 8.27 18.67 8.39
CA MET A 308 7.83 18.48 7.01
C MET A 308 7.12 19.71 6.47
N LYS A 309 6.21 20.31 7.26
CA LYS A 309 5.49 21.53 6.89
C LYS A 309 6.44 22.67 6.54
N THR A 310 7.43 22.94 7.40
CA THR A 310 8.43 23.98 7.17
C THR A 310 9.27 23.72 5.91
N LYS A 311 9.63 22.47 5.62
CA LYS A 311 10.34 22.11 4.38
C LYS A 311 9.49 22.37 3.13
N TYR A 312 8.21 22.03 3.16
CA TYR A 312 7.30 22.29 2.05
C TYR A 312 7.02 23.79 1.88
N GLU A 313 6.84 24.54 2.97
CA GLU A 313 6.71 25.99 2.94
C GLU A 313 7.96 26.65 2.35
N PHE A 314 9.16 26.19 2.73
CA PHE A 314 10.41 26.65 2.15
C PHE A 314 10.47 26.35 0.64
N LYS A 315 10.11 25.12 0.23
CA LYS A 315 10.10 24.74 -1.19
C LYS A 315 9.08 25.55 -2.00
N LEU A 316 7.90 25.81 -1.45
CA LEU A 316 6.89 26.66 -2.06
C LEU A 316 7.41 28.09 -2.25
N LYS A 317 8.08 28.63 -1.22
CA LYS A 317 8.68 29.96 -1.29
C LYS A 317 9.77 30.03 -2.36
N GLU A 318 10.66 29.04 -2.43
CA GLU A 318 11.70 28.95 -3.45
C GLU A 318 11.10 28.91 -4.87
N MET A 319 10.09 28.07 -5.10
CA MET A 319 9.42 27.98 -6.40
C MET A 319 8.68 29.29 -6.75
N SER A 320 8.08 29.95 -5.76
CA SER A 320 7.45 31.27 -5.93
C SER A 320 8.46 32.34 -6.33
N GLU A 321 9.63 32.39 -5.68
CA GLU A 321 10.72 33.31 -6.03
C GLU A 321 11.26 33.04 -7.44
N GLN A 322 11.44 31.77 -7.82
CA GLN A 322 11.84 31.39 -9.19
C GLN A 322 10.80 31.82 -10.24
N LEU A 323 9.51 31.68 -9.95
CA LEU A 323 8.44 32.16 -10.84
C LEU A 323 8.47 33.69 -10.97
N LEU A 324 8.69 34.40 -9.87
CA LEU A 324 8.79 35.86 -9.86
C LEU A 324 10.00 36.34 -10.69
N GLU A 325 11.13 35.65 -10.59
CA GLU A 325 12.33 35.96 -11.38
C GLU A 325 12.13 35.67 -12.87
N ARG A 326 11.50 34.54 -13.21
CA ARG A 326 11.09 34.25 -14.59
C ARG A 326 10.12 35.29 -15.13
N GLN A 327 9.15 35.74 -14.32
CA GLN A 327 8.21 36.79 -14.71
C GLN A 327 8.92 38.12 -14.98
N LYS A 328 9.88 38.52 -14.15
CA LYS A 328 10.72 39.70 -14.41
C LYS A 328 11.54 39.55 -15.68
N ARG A 329 12.09 38.37 -15.93
CA ARG A 329 12.86 38.09 -17.15
C ARG A 329 11.98 38.18 -18.39
N ILE A 330 10.77 37.62 -18.34
CA ILE A 330 9.77 37.74 -19.41
C ILE A 330 9.44 39.22 -19.64
N PHE A 331 9.16 39.98 -18.58
CA PHE A 331 8.86 41.41 -18.70
C PHE A 331 10.00 42.19 -19.40
N LEU A 332 11.25 41.94 -19.02
CA LEU A 332 12.42 42.56 -19.67
C LEU A 332 12.53 42.17 -21.15
N LEU A 333 12.31 40.89 -21.48
CA LEU A 333 12.34 40.43 -22.86
C LEU A 333 11.18 41.01 -23.69
N GLU A 334 9.99 41.12 -23.11
CA GLU A 334 8.83 41.76 -23.73
C GLU A 334 9.07 43.25 -23.99
N GLU A 335 9.70 43.95 -23.05
CA GLU A 335 10.09 45.35 -23.21
C GLU A 335 11.15 45.51 -24.30
N GLN A 336 12.15 44.61 -24.35
CA GLN A 336 13.13 44.58 -25.43
C GLN A 336 12.46 44.34 -26.79
N ILE A 337 11.58 43.35 -26.90
CA ILE A 337 10.82 43.08 -28.13
C ILE A 337 9.97 44.30 -28.51
N ARG A 338 9.29 44.92 -27.55
CA ARG A 338 8.50 46.14 -27.78
C ARG A 338 9.37 47.28 -28.28
N SER A 339 10.55 47.48 -27.69
CA SER A 339 11.49 48.52 -28.10
C SER A 339 11.99 48.28 -29.52
N ILE A 340 12.31 47.03 -29.90
CA ILE A 340 12.77 46.68 -31.25
C ILE A 340 11.63 46.80 -32.27
N ALA A 341 10.45 46.27 -31.95
CA ALA A 341 9.30 46.24 -32.85
C ALA A 341 8.69 47.63 -33.08
N TYR A 342 8.73 48.51 -32.08
CA TYR A 342 8.12 49.84 -32.13
C TYR A 342 9.13 51.00 -32.16
N ALA A 343 10.45 50.75 -32.21
CA ALA A 343 11.48 51.80 -32.37
C ALA A 343 11.24 52.71 -33.61
N THR A 344 10.49 52.23 -34.61
CA THR A 344 10.19 52.98 -35.84
C THR A 344 8.69 53.15 -36.13
N GLN A 345 7.78 52.79 -35.22
CA GLN A 345 6.32 52.91 -35.44
C GLN A 345 5.59 53.63 -34.29
N LYS A 346 4.64 54.50 -34.65
CA LYS A 346 3.71 55.12 -33.70
C LYS A 346 2.89 54.04 -32.98
N PRO A 347 2.61 54.19 -31.67
CA PRO A 347 2.05 53.13 -30.85
C PRO A 347 0.62 52.79 -31.27
N ILE A 348 0.37 51.52 -31.57
CA ILE A 348 -0.99 50.98 -31.73
C ILE A 348 -1.45 50.48 -30.36
N MET A 349 -2.49 51.11 -29.81
CA MET A 349 -3.14 50.67 -28.58
C MET A 349 -3.71 49.25 -28.75
N ARG A 350 -3.14 48.28 -28.04
CA ARG A 350 -3.73 46.95 -27.88
C ARG A 350 -4.58 46.94 -26.62
N LYS A 351 -5.89 46.71 -26.78
CA LYS A 351 -6.78 46.38 -25.66
C LYS A 351 -6.38 44.99 -25.15
N VAL A 352 -5.98 44.93 -23.88
CA VAL A 352 -5.71 43.68 -23.18
C VAL A 352 -7.06 43.00 -22.93
N THR A 353 -7.35 41.92 -23.65
CA THR A 353 -8.38 40.96 -23.24
C THR A 353 -7.68 39.87 -22.44
N GLU A 354 -8.00 39.82 -21.15
CA GLU A 354 -7.60 38.77 -20.22
C GLU A 354 -8.15 37.43 -20.73
N ALA A 355 -7.29 36.62 -21.35
CA ALA A 355 -7.60 35.23 -21.62
C ALA A 355 -7.53 34.47 -20.30
N LYS A 356 -8.70 34.23 -19.71
CA LYS A 356 -8.91 33.27 -18.64
C LYS A 356 -8.45 31.91 -19.16
N VAL A 357 -7.31 31.43 -18.67
CA VAL A 357 -6.79 30.09 -18.98
C VAL A 357 -7.75 29.09 -18.34
N GLU A 358 -8.72 28.62 -19.13
CA GLU A 358 -9.50 27.43 -18.81
C GLU A 358 -8.59 26.22 -19.03
N PHE A 359 -8.32 25.47 -17.96
CA PHE A 359 -7.63 24.19 -18.04
C PHE A 359 -8.56 23.21 -18.77
N SER A 360 -8.36 23.01 -20.08
CA SER A 360 -9.02 21.95 -20.83
C SER A 360 -8.40 20.61 -20.44
N THR A 361 -9.26 19.65 -20.07
CA THR A 361 -8.92 18.25 -19.77
C THR A 361 -9.06 17.35 -21.00
N ASP A 362 -8.89 17.92 -22.19
CA ASP A 362 -9.06 17.19 -23.45
C ASP A 362 -7.76 16.45 -23.81
N LEU A 363 -7.86 15.12 -23.93
CA LEU A 363 -6.79 14.25 -24.40
C LEU A 363 -7.01 13.95 -25.88
N SER A 364 -6.05 14.33 -26.73
CA SER A 364 -6.08 14.01 -28.16
C SER A 364 -5.13 12.86 -28.49
N LEU A 365 -5.65 11.79 -29.09
CA LEU A 365 -4.89 10.69 -29.66
C LEU A 365 -4.84 10.83 -31.18
N THR A 366 -3.63 10.82 -31.73
CA THR A 366 -3.39 10.95 -33.18
C THR A 366 -2.60 9.74 -33.66
N LEU A 367 -3.18 8.99 -34.59
CA LEU A 367 -2.49 7.91 -35.29
C LEU A 367 -2.02 8.46 -36.63
N THR A 368 -0.71 8.52 -36.87
CA THR A 368 -0.10 9.24 -38.00
C THR A 368 0.32 8.34 -39.17
N GLU A 369 0.90 7.18 -38.89
CA GLU A 369 1.39 6.28 -39.94
C GLU A 369 1.45 4.85 -39.40
N ILE A 370 1.11 3.90 -40.27
CA ILE A 370 1.21 2.47 -39.99
C ILE A 370 1.97 1.82 -41.15
N CYS A 371 3.07 1.16 -40.82
CA CYS A 371 3.90 0.44 -41.76
C CYS A 371 3.95 -1.04 -41.39
N ILE A 372 3.64 -1.91 -42.34
CA ILE A 372 3.80 -3.35 -42.23
C ILE A 372 5.17 -3.71 -42.79
N THR A 373 5.97 -4.43 -42.00
CA THR A 373 7.33 -4.84 -42.39
C THR A 373 7.34 -5.74 -43.63
N ASP A 374 8.27 -5.48 -44.55
CA ASP A 374 8.44 -6.25 -45.79
C ASP A 374 8.65 -7.75 -45.58
N GLU A 375 9.21 -8.15 -44.45
CA GLU A 375 9.40 -9.55 -44.05
C GLU A 375 8.04 -10.28 -43.87
N TYR A 376 7.05 -9.59 -43.30
CA TYR A 376 5.71 -10.14 -43.12
C TYR A 376 4.97 -10.26 -44.47
N ILE A 377 5.12 -9.26 -45.33
CA ILE A 377 4.51 -9.26 -46.67
C ILE A 377 5.11 -10.36 -47.56
N LYS A 378 6.42 -10.62 -47.46
CA LYS A 378 7.10 -11.72 -48.17
C LYS A 378 6.60 -13.09 -47.74
N ASN A 379 6.26 -13.27 -46.45
CA ASN A 379 5.74 -14.53 -45.92
C ASN A 379 4.29 -14.80 -46.33
N VAL A 380 3.46 -13.75 -46.47
CA VAL A 380 2.03 -13.86 -46.83
C VAL A 380 1.80 -13.74 -48.35
N GLY A 381 2.77 -13.24 -49.11
CA GLY A 381 2.74 -13.10 -50.56
C GLY A 381 1.95 -11.89 -51.08
N THR A 382 1.01 -11.36 -50.29
CA THR A 382 0.28 -10.10 -50.55
C THR A 382 0.04 -9.36 -49.23
N CYS A 383 -0.15 -8.04 -49.28
CA CYS A 383 -0.51 -7.27 -48.09
C CYS A 383 -1.98 -7.59 -47.70
N PRO A 384 -2.25 -8.13 -46.51
CA PRO A 384 -3.61 -8.42 -46.08
C PRO A 384 -4.37 -7.11 -45.82
N ALA A 385 -5.70 -7.14 -45.95
CA ALA A 385 -6.56 -6.04 -45.52
C ALA A 385 -6.57 -5.96 -43.99
N TYR A 386 -6.33 -4.78 -43.43
CA TYR A 386 -6.28 -4.56 -41.98
C TYR A 386 -7.07 -3.31 -41.57
N PHE A 387 -7.58 -3.31 -40.35
CA PHE A 387 -8.17 -2.15 -39.70
C PHE A 387 -7.73 -2.15 -38.23
N LEU A 388 -7.77 -0.98 -37.60
CA LEU A 388 -7.39 -0.82 -36.21
C LEU A 388 -8.63 -0.56 -35.39
N SER A 389 -8.66 -1.15 -34.19
CA SER A 389 -9.67 -0.86 -33.17
C SER A 389 -8.96 -0.30 -31.94
N LEU A 390 -9.36 0.90 -31.53
CA LEU A 390 -8.84 1.59 -30.35
C LEU A 390 -9.90 1.54 -29.25
N GLU A 391 -9.58 0.84 -28.17
CA GLU A 391 -10.35 0.83 -26.93
C GLU A 391 -9.58 1.66 -25.90
N PHE A 392 -10.23 2.71 -25.38
CA PHE A 392 -9.59 3.62 -24.43
C PHE A 392 -10.52 3.89 -23.25
N PHE A 393 -10.08 3.50 -22.06
CA PHE A 393 -10.81 3.68 -20.81
C PHE A 393 -12.28 3.18 -20.89
N ASP A 394 -13.25 3.95 -20.40
CA ASP A 394 -14.69 3.65 -20.48
C ASP A 394 -15.37 4.25 -21.72
N PHE A 395 -14.58 4.72 -22.70
CA PHE A 395 -15.11 5.27 -23.94
C PHE A 395 -15.45 4.17 -24.97
N GLU A 396 -16.33 4.53 -25.90
CA GLU A 396 -16.72 3.63 -26.98
C GLU A 396 -15.53 3.23 -27.86
N LEU A 397 -15.53 1.96 -28.28
CA LEU A 397 -14.53 1.41 -29.20
C LEU A 397 -14.57 2.15 -30.54
N GLN A 398 -13.44 2.69 -30.96
CA GLN A 398 -13.32 3.36 -32.26
C GLN A 398 -12.56 2.48 -33.25
N THR A 399 -13.03 2.44 -34.50
CA THR A 399 -12.40 1.65 -35.56
C THR A 399 -11.96 2.52 -36.73
N THR A 400 -10.79 2.24 -37.27
CA THR A 400 -10.32 2.88 -38.50
C THR A 400 -10.94 2.20 -39.73
N PRO A 401 -11.03 2.88 -40.87
CA PRO A 401 -11.38 2.23 -42.13
C PRO A 401 -10.37 1.12 -42.49
N ILE A 402 -10.78 0.21 -43.38
CA ILE A 402 -9.96 -0.92 -43.83
C ILE A 402 -8.92 -0.44 -44.83
N PHE A 403 -7.66 -0.79 -44.59
CA PHE A 403 -6.52 -0.49 -45.44
C PHE A 403 -5.97 -1.77 -46.09
N THR A 404 -5.44 -1.64 -47.30
CA THR A 404 -4.82 -2.75 -48.05
C THR A 404 -3.38 -2.45 -48.47
N ASN A 405 -2.84 -1.29 -48.08
CA ASN A 405 -1.51 -0.84 -48.47
C ASN A 405 -0.47 -1.14 -47.38
N PRO A 406 0.79 -1.44 -47.75
CA PRO A 406 1.84 -1.82 -46.81
C PRO A 406 2.34 -0.65 -45.94
N SER A 407 2.27 0.58 -46.44
CA SER A 407 2.36 1.79 -45.60
C SER A 407 1.19 2.70 -45.94
N THR A 408 0.48 3.17 -44.91
CA THR A 408 -0.60 4.15 -45.05
C THR A 408 -0.41 5.24 -44.01
N THR A 409 -0.38 6.49 -44.47
CA THR A 409 -0.49 7.67 -43.61
C THR A 409 -1.92 7.78 -43.12
N LEU A 410 -2.11 7.70 -41.80
CA LEU A 410 -3.40 7.82 -41.16
C LEU A 410 -3.45 9.25 -40.57
N ASP A 411 -4.48 10.04 -40.88
CA ASP A 411 -4.69 11.33 -40.21
C ASP A 411 -5.89 11.21 -39.25
N PHE A 412 -5.87 10.15 -38.44
CA PHE A 412 -6.99 9.83 -37.55
C PHE A 412 -6.73 10.42 -36.17
N THR A 413 -7.53 11.42 -35.81
CA THR A 413 -7.44 12.11 -34.52
C THR A 413 -8.72 11.89 -33.74
N THR A 414 -8.61 11.40 -32.52
CA THR A 414 -9.73 11.20 -31.62
C THR A 414 -9.48 11.96 -30.33
N ILE A 415 -10.49 12.72 -29.90
CA ILE A 415 -10.39 13.61 -28.75
C ILE A 415 -11.33 13.07 -27.67
N TYR A 416 -10.76 12.79 -26.50
CA TYR A 416 -11.48 12.32 -25.33
C TYR A 416 -11.47 13.41 -24.27
N ASN A 417 -12.64 13.78 -23.76
CA ASN A 417 -12.72 14.64 -22.59
C ASN A 417 -12.65 13.76 -21.34
N VAL A 418 -11.49 13.78 -20.68
CA VAL A 418 -11.21 12.85 -19.57
C VAL A 418 -11.19 13.61 -18.25
N VAL A 419 -11.98 13.16 -17.28
CA VAL A 419 -11.88 13.66 -15.90
C VAL A 419 -10.67 12.99 -15.22
N LEU A 420 -9.67 13.79 -14.85
CA LEU A 420 -8.49 13.31 -14.12
C LEU A 420 -8.88 12.82 -12.72
N SER A 421 -9.12 11.51 -12.61
CA SER A 421 -9.48 10.80 -11.38
C SER A 421 -8.42 9.76 -11.02
N ASN A 422 -8.40 9.33 -9.76
CA ASN A 422 -7.49 8.25 -9.32
C ASN A 422 -7.71 6.95 -10.10
N LEU A 423 -8.93 6.70 -10.61
CA LEU A 423 -9.24 5.55 -11.45
C LEU A 423 -8.57 5.65 -12.82
N PHE A 424 -8.55 6.85 -13.41
CA PHE A 424 -7.84 7.10 -14.67
C PHE A 424 -6.32 6.93 -14.51
N LEU A 425 -5.75 7.45 -13.43
CA LEU A 425 -4.33 7.25 -13.11
C LEU A 425 -3.97 5.76 -12.97
N HIS A 426 -4.78 5.00 -12.22
CA HIS A 426 -4.61 3.56 -12.07
C HIS A 426 -4.75 2.81 -13.42
N PHE A 427 -5.67 3.25 -14.29
CA PHE A 427 -5.83 2.68 -15.63
C PHE A 427 -4.57 2.87 -16.49
N ILE A 428 -3.96 4.06 -16.47
CA ILE A 428 -2.72 4.33 -17.21
C ILE A 428 -1.56 3.50 -16.64
N GLU A 429 -1.43 3.39 -15.32
CA GLU A 429 -0.37 2.59 -14.67
C GLU A 429 -0.50 1.09 -14.98
N THR A 430 -1.72 0.57 -15.04
CA THR A 430 -1.97 -0.87 -15.23
C THR A 430 -1.97 -1.28 -16.70
N ASN A 431 -2.59 -0.48 -17.58
CA ASN A 431 -2.82 -0.86 -18.97
C ASN A 431 -1.86 -0.19 -19.96
N GLY A 432 -1.08 0.82 -19.55
CA GLY A 432 -0.03 1.43 -20.38
C GLY A 432 1.08 0.46 -20.79
N ASN A 433 1.14 -0.73 -20.19
CA ASN A 433 2.15 -1.76 -20.42
C ASN A 433 1.70 -2.94 -21.31
N ARG A 434 0.58 -2.85 -22.05
CA ARG A 434 0.11 -3.98 -22.88
C ARG A 434 0.72 -3.97 -24.28
N THR A 435 1.48 -5.03 -24.56
CA THR A 435 2.05 -5.43 -25.86
C THR A 435 0.99 -5.97 -26.82
N LEU A 436 1.07 -5.57 -28.09
CA LEU A 436 0.28 -6.08 -29.21
C LEU A 436 0.43 -7.60 -29.36
N HIS A 437 -0.67 -8.34 -29.29
CA HIS A 437 -0.71 -9.78 -29.62
C HIS A 437 -1.23 -9.98 -31.05
N PRO A 438 -0.55 -10.78 -31.90
CA PRO A 438 -1.10 -11.17 -33.19
C PRO A 438 -2.21 -12.25 -33.01
N PRO A 439 -3.19 -12.31 -33.92
CA PRO A 439 -4.27 -13.30 -33.85
C PRO A 439 -3.75 -14.72 -34.06
N PRO A 440 -4.40 -15.74 -33.46
CA PRO A 440 -4.05 -17.14 -33.67
C PRO A 440 -4.36 -17.56 -35.13
N SER A 441 -3.42 -18.26 -35.74
CA SER A 441 -3.53 -18.80 -37.10
C SER A 441 -4.64 -19.87 -37.20
N PRO A 442 -5.36 -19.97 -38.33
CA PRO A 442 -6.52 -20.85 -38.52
C PRO A 442 -6.19 -22.34 -38.72
N ASN A 443 -5.03 -22.82 -38.28
CA ASN A 443 -4.61 -24.22 -38.43
C ASN A 443 -4.45 -24.92 -37.07
N SER A 444 -5.54 -24.93 -36.29
CA SER A 444 -5.72 -25.88 -35.19
C SER A 444 -7.20 -26.23 -35.09
N LEU A 445 -7.59 -27.21 -35.91
CA LEU A 445 -8.73 -28.09 -35.67
C LEU A 445 -8.19 -29.44 -35.24
#